data_AF-A0AAU6CPN5-F1
#
_entry.id   AF-A0AAU6CPN5-F1
#
_cell.length_a   1.000
_cell.length_b   1.000
_cell.length_c   1.000
_cell.angle_alpha   90.00
_cell.angle_beta   90.00
_cell.angle_gamma   90.00
#
_symmetry.space_group_name_H-M   'P 1'
#
loop_
_entity.id
_entity.type
_entity.pdbx_description
1 polymer ?
#
loop_
_entity_poly.entity_id
_entity_poly.type
_entity_poly.pdbx_seq_one_letter_code
_entity_poly.pdbx_strand_id
1 'polypeptide(L)'
;MLSAAVALGVAVGGLVALTAAPAAHADTRICDQYGSTTIQGRYVVQNNRWGTTATQCINVTGSGFQVTQADGTATNGGPKSYPSVFYGCHYTNCSPGTNLPAQLSAISSAPTSVSFNYVGNAVYDAAYDIWLDPTAKKDGVNKTEIMVWYNQTSPVQPVGSRVGTANVAGRSWTVWTGNNGSNDVISFVAPSAIGSWNFDVKAFANETISRGLAQNSWYLTSIQAGFEPWQNGAGLAVTSFSSSVNIGGGSTTGGSTTGGSTTGGSTTGGTTTGGSTTGGTGSPSCKVTVTPQTWAGGYTANITVANTGPTAANGWKVGFTLPSGQSITSAWNATVSPSSGSVTASNLSYNAQIPAGGTQSFGFQGTYSGTYAQPAGFTLNGTSCS
;
A
#
# COMPACT_ATOMS: atom_id res chain seq x y z
N MET A 1 -46.38 -60.64 31.47
CA MET A 1 -46.19 -59.51 30.55
C MET A 1 -45.98 -58.25 31.36
N LEU A 2 -44.77 -57.67 31.34
CA LEU A 2 -44.50 -56.24 31.19
C LEU A 2 -42.99 -56.01 31.41
N SER A 3 -42.31 -55.59 30.35
CA SER A 3 -40.92 -55.12 30.39
C SER A 3 -40.90 -53.67 30.87
N ALA A 4 -40.05 -53.34 31.84
CA ALA A 4 -39.79 -51.96 32.24
C ALA A 4 -38.41 -51.53 31.73
N ALA A 5 -38.38 -50.55 30.83
CA ALA A 5 -37.18 -49.92 30.32
C ALA A 5 -36.75 -48.79 31.26
N VAL A 6 -35.48 -48.79 31.68
CA VAL A 6 -34.84 -47.70 32.44
C VAL A 6 -34.19 -46.74 31.45
N ALA A 7 -34.64 -45.48 31.44
CA ALA A 7 -34.02 -44.40 30.69
C ALA A 7 -33.00 -43.67 31.58
N LEU A 8 -31.74 -43.65 31.17
CA LEU A 8 -30.67 -42.88 31.79
C LEU A 8 -30.72 -41.43 31.27
N GLY A 9 -31.03 -40.48 32.15
CA GLY A 9 -30.94 -39.04 31.83
C GLY A 9 -29.51 -38.54 32.02
N VAL A 10 -28.87 -38.05 30.96
CA VAL A 10 -27.58 -37.36 31.03
C VAL A 10 -27.81 -35.86 31.14
N ALA A 11 -27.41 -35.27 32.26
CA ALA A 11 -27.38 -33.82 32.46
C ALA A 11 -26.14 -33.22 31.76
N VAL A 12 -26.37 -32.36 30.77
CA VAL A 12 -25.30 -31.59 30.12
C VAL A 12 -25.15 -30.25 30.83
N GLY A 13 -24.06 -30.08 31.57
CA GLY A 13 -23.62 -28.80 32.10
C GLY A 13 -23.01 -27.94 30.99
N GLY A 14 -23.63 -26.80 30.68
CA GLY A 14 -23.11 -25.85 29.70
C GLY A 14 -21.92 -25.06 30.25
N LEU A 15 -20.73 -25.26 29.67
CA LEU A 15 -19.64 -24.30 29.79
C LEU A 15 -19.96 -23.06 28.95
N VAL A 16 -20.17 -21.92 29.61
CA VAL A 16 -20.23 -20.62 28.96
C VAL A 16 -18.79 -20.22 28.62
N ALA A 17 -18.40 -20.35 27.36
CA ALA A 17 -17.14 -19.81 26.87
C ALA A 17 -17.24 -18.28 26.81
N LEU A 18 -16.53 -17.57 27.69
CA LEU A 18 -16.33 -16.14 27.58
C LEU A 18 -15.45 -15.86 26.36
N THR A 19 -16.07 -15.50 25.23
CA THR A 19 -15.36 -14.96 24.08
C THR A 19 -14.83 -13.57 24.44
N ALA A 20 -13.50 -13.40 24.50
CA ALA A 20 -12.91 -12.08 24.57
C ALA A 20 -13.30 -11.30 23.31
N ALA A 21 -14.09 -10.24 23.47
CA ALA A 21 -14.39 -9.32 22.39
C ALA A 21 -13.08 -8.76 21.81
N PRO A 22 -13.00 -8.49 20.49
CA PRO A 22 -11.91 -7.70 19.95
C PRO A 22 -11.85 -6.38 20.74
N ALA A 23 -10.64 -5.90 21.04
CA ALA A 23 -10.48 -4.65 21.75
C ALA A 23 -11.27 -3.56 21.01
N ALA A 24 -12.32 -3.03 21.66
CA ALA A 24 -13.09 -1.93 21.11
C ALA A 24 -12.13 -0.75 20.93
N HIS A 25 -11.88 -0.35 19.68
CA HIS A 25 -11.18 0.91 19.43
C HIS A 25 -12.18 2.01 19.73
N ALA A 26 -11.99 2.70 20.86
CA ALA A 26 -12.76 3.91 21.11
C ALA A 26 -12.32 4.97 20.10
N ASP A 27 -13.31 5.58 19.44
CA ASP A 27 -13.06 6.72 18.58
C ASP A 27 -12.32 7.81 19.37
N THR A 28 -11.24 8.33 18.78
CA THR A 28 -10.42 9.37 19.43
C THR A 28 -10.68 10.70 18.76
N ARG A 29 -11.25 11.65 19.51
CA ARG A 29 -11.42 13.03 19.03
C ARG A 29 -10.15 13.83 19.25
N ILE A 30 -9.62 14.42 18.17
CA ILE A 30 -8.43 15.27 18.18
C ILE A 30 -8.82 16.66 17.69
N CYS A 31 -8.55 17.68 18.50
CA CYS A 31 -8.76 19.10 18.15
C CYS A 31 -7.50 19.94 18.17
N ASP A 32 -6.44 19.45 18.83
CA ASP A 32 -5.17 20.16 18.88
C ASP A 32 -4.62 20.36 17.47
N GLN A 33 -4.03 21.53 17.22
CA GLN A 33 -3.62 21.97 15.88
C GLN A 33 -2.76 20.93 15.16
N TYR A 34 -1.80 20.34 15.87
CA TYR A 34 -0.91 19.29 15.38
C TYR A 34 -1.09 17.96 16.14
N GLY A 35 -2.26 17.76 16.75
CA GLY A 35 -2.59 16.50 17.41
C GLY A 35 -2.60 15.35 16.42
N SER A 36 -2.12 14.18 16.85
CA SER A 36 -2.10 12.96 16.05
C SER A 36 -2.25 11.72 16.92
N THR A 37 -2.63 10.60 16.30
CA THR A 37 -2.67 9.27 16.92
C THR A 37 -2.37 8.20 15.87
N THR A 38 -2.29 6.94 16.27
CA THR A 38 -2.08 5.82 15.35
C THR A 38 -3.32 4.95 15.21
N ILE A 39 -3.55 4.44 14.00
CA ILE A 39 -4.56 3.42 13.72
C ILE A 39 -3.88 2.13 13.26
N GLN A 40 -4.47 0.99 13.62
CA GLN A 40 -4.00 -0.35 13.21
C GLN A 40 -2.53 -0.64 13.59
N GLY A 41 -1.97 0.10 14.55
CA GLY A 41 -0.55 0.05 14.89
C GLY A 41 0.39 0.25 13.69
N ARG A 42 -0.03 1.00 12.66
CA ARG A 42 0.69 1.07 11.38
C ARG A 42 0.68 2.45 10.71
N TYR A 43 -0.43 3.18 10.84
CA TYR A 43 -0.62 4.48 10.19
C TYR A 43 -0.81 5.57 11.23
N VAL A 44 -0.36 6.78 10.92
CA VAL A 44 -0.62 7.96 11.75
C VAL A 44 -1.76 8.74 11.15
N VAL A 45 -2.70 9.16 11.99
CA VAL A 45 -3.75 10.11 11.64
C VAL A 45 -3.43 11.43 12.32
N GLN A 46 -3.48 12.53 11.57
CA GLN A 46 -3.09 13.86 12.02
C GLN A 46 -4.17 14.89 11.73
N ASN A 47 -4.40 15.82 12.68
CA ASN A 47 -5.30 16.95 12.47
C ASN A 47 -4.69 17.99 11.52
N ASN A 48 -3.38 18.21 11.63
CA ASN A 48 -2.55 19.03 10.73
C ASN A 48 -3.22 20.33 10.27
N ARG A 49 -3.62 21.15 11.24
CA ARG A 49 -4.31 22.43 11.02
C ARG A 49 -3.31 23.58 10.86
N TRP A 50 -2.48 23.50 9.83
CA TRP A 50 -1.32 24.37 9.66
C TRP A 50 -1.66 25.79 9.17
N GLY A 51 -2.75 25.97 8.42
CA GLY A 51 -3.08 27.20 7.69
C GLY A 51 -4.13 28.09 8.35
N THR A 52 -4.61 27.75 9.55
CA THR A 52 -5.64 28.55 10.25
C THR A 52 -5.55 28.45 11.77
N THR A 53 -6.05 29.50 12.44
CA THR A 53 -6.31 29.51 13.89
C THR A 53 -7.75 29.11 14.25
N ALA A 54 -8.66 29.06 13.27
CA ALA A 54 -10.03 28.61 13.48
C ALA A 54 -10.08 27.14 13.94
N THR A 55 -11.10 26.75 14.72
CA THR A 55 -11.14 25.40 15.31
C THR A 55 -11.34 24.31 14.25
N GLN A 56 -10.55 23.24 14.34
CA GLN A 56 -10.77 22.02 13.56
C GLN A 56 -10.62 20.81 14.46
N CYS A 57 -11.51 19.84 14.32
CA CYS A 57 -11.45 18.57 15.03
C CYS A 57 -11.72 17.40 14.09
N ILE A 58 -10.98 16.31 14.29
CA ILE A 58 -11.20 15.03 13.65
C ILE A 58 -11.61 13.98 14.68
N ASN A 59 -12.46 13.04 14.28
CA ASN A 59 -12.77 11.84 15.03
C ASN A 59 -12.08 10.66 14.34
N VAL A 60 -11.10 10.07 15.00
CA VAL A 60 -10.27 8.98 14.47
C VAL A 60 -10.92 7.64 14.79
N THR A 61 -11.16 6.84 13.75
CA THR A 61 -11.77 5.51 13.85
C THR A 61 -10.69 4.42 13.76
N GLY A 62 -11.07 3.15 13.81
CA GLY A 62 -10.12 2.04 13.63
C GLY A 62 -9.44 1.97 12.25
N SER A 63 -10.03 2.60 11.21
CA SER A 63 -9.56 2.48 9.82
C SER A 63 -9.31 3.81 9.10
N GLY A 64 -9.60 4.94 9.74
CA GLY A 64 -9.41 6.26 9.16
C GLY A 64 -9.88 7.36 10.10
N PHE A 65 -10.56 8.39 9.58
CA PHE A 65 -11.08 9.50 10.37
C PHE A 65 -12.20 10.24 9.68
N GLN A 66 -12.99 10.98 10.45
CA GLN A 66 -13.95 11.98 9.97
C GLN A 66 -13.61 13.37 10.52
N VAL A 67 -13.68 14.39 9.68
CA VAL A 67 -13.66 15.80 10.11
C VAL A 67 -14.99 16.11 10.79
N THR A 68 -14.98 16.40 12.09
CA THR A 68 -16.20 16.68 12.88
C THR A 68 -16.45 18.16 13.10
N GLN A 69 -15.41 18.99 12.99
CA GLN A 69 -15.47 20.44 13.06
C GLN A 69 -14.40 21.01 12.14
N ALA A 70 -14.72 22.04 11.36
CA ALA A 70 -13.78 22.68 10.42
C ALA A 70 -14.19 24.13 10.20
N ASP A 71 -14.00 24.95 11.22
CA ASP A 71 -14.47 26.32 11.26
C ASP A 71 -13.67 27.23 10.33
N GLY A 72 -14.23 28.40 10.02
CA GLY A 72 -13.58 29.44 9.23
C GLY A 72 -13.46 29.15 7.73
N THR A 73 -12.92 30.15 7.03
CA THR A 73 -12.64 30.15 5.59
C THR A 73 -11.20 30.60 5.37
N ALA A 74 -10.46 29.92 4.48
CA ALA A 74 -9.12 30.32 4.08
C ALA A 74 -9.14 31.64 3.30
N THR A 75 -8.25 32.57 3.65
CA THR A 75 -8.16 33.91 3.03
C THR A 75 -6.85 34.14 2.26
N ASN A 76 -5.89 33.23 2.37
CA ASN A 76 -4.49 33.49 1.98
C ASN A 76 -4.03 32.62 0.80
N GLY A 77 -4.95 32.23 -0.09
CA GLY A 77 -4.66 31.39 -1.26
C GLY A 77 -4.55 29.89 -0.96
N GLY A 78 -3.79 29.50 0.08
CA GLY A 78 -3.67 28.10 0.53
C GLY A 78 -4.85 27.61 1.40
N PRO A 79 -4.99 26.30 1.61
CA PRO A 79 -6.07 25.73 2.43
C PRO A 79 -5.86 26.00 3.92
N LYS A 80 -6.89 25.69 4.73
CA LYS A 80 -6.83 25.85 6.19
C LYS A 80 -5.93 24.83 6.87
N SER A 81 -5.77 23.65 6.26
CA SER A 81 -5.24 22.45 6.92
C SER A 81 -5.08 21.30 5.93
N TYR A 82 -4.44 20.22 6.36
CA TYR A 82 -4.48 18.93 5.66
C TYR A 82 -4.69 17.76 6.64
N PRO A 83 -5.90 17.61 7.24
CA PRO A 83 -6.23 16.44 8.04
C PRO A 83 -6.11 15.18 7.19
N SER A 84 -5.31 14.23 7.65
CA SER A 84 -4.85 13.13 6.81
C SER A 84 -4.45 11.90 7.63
N VAL A 85 -4.36 10.77 6.93
CA VAL A 85 -3.73 9.54 7.41
C VAL A 85 -2.50 9.24 6.56
N PHE A 86 -1.42 8.76 7.17
CA PHE A 86 -0.18 8.50 6.45
C PHE A 86 0.59 7.26 6.88
N TYR A 87 1.42 6.78 5.95
CA TYR A 87 2.49 5.81 6.14
C TYR A 87 3.84 6.47 5.80
N GLY A 88 4.81 6.43 6.71
CA GLY A 88 6.12 7.07 6.55
C GLY A 88 6.44 8.08 7.63
N CYS A 89 7.27 9.09 7.31
CA CYS A 89 7.71 10.12 8.26
C CYS A 89 7.31 11.53 7.81
N HIS A 90 6.77 12.32 8.74
CA HIS A 90 6.38 13.71 8.52
C HIS A 90 6.70 14.55 9.78
N TYR A 91 7.58 15.55 9.65
CA TYR A 91 8.04 16.42 10.74
C TYR A 91 8.40 15.65 12.04
N THR A 92 9.37 14.74 11.97
CA THR A 92 9.80 13.79 13.01
C THR A 92 8.83 12.66 13.35
N ASN A 93 7.53 12.82 13.07
CA ASN A 93 6.52 11.82 13.39
C ASN A 93 6.52 10.70 12.33
N CYS A 94 6.96 9.50 12.71
CA CYS A 94 7.02 8.34 11.84
C CYS A 94 5.98 7.30 12.23
N SER A 95 5.28 6.75 11.23
CA SER A 95 4.28 5.73 11.46
C SER A 95 4.91 4.41 11.94
N PRO A 96 4.26 3.66 12.86
CA PRO A 96 4.89 2.49 13.45
C PRO A 96 5.28 1.44 12.42
N GLY A 97 6.51 0.94 12.51
CA GLY A 97 7.03 -0.09 11.62
C GLY A 97 7.22 0.33 10.16
N THR A 98 7.17 1.63 9.86
CA THR A 98 7.44 2.11 8.49
C THR A 98 8.87 1.81 8.07
N ASN A 99 9.03 1.46 6.80
CA ASN A 99 10.31 1.33 6.13
C ASN A 99 10.68 2.57 5.30
N LEU A 100 9.94 3.67 5.46
CA LEU A 100 10.28 4.96 4.88
C LEU A 100 11.11 5.79 5.88
N PRO A 101 12.07 6.61 5.40
CA PRO A 101 12.38 6.88 3.99
C PRO A 101 13.05 5.72 3.25
N ALA A 102 12.68 5.52 1.99
CA ALA A 102 13.25 4.49 1.13
C ALA A 102 13.61 5.04 -0.25
N GLN A 103 14.77 4.63 -0.78
CA GLN A 103 15.24 5.11 -2.07
C GLN A 103 14.34 4.61 -3.21
N LEU A 104 13.93 5.50 -4.11
CA LEU A 104 12.99 5.22 -5.20
C LEU A 104 13.48 4.10 -6.11
N SER A 105 14.80 4.02 -6.35
CA SER A 105 15.45 2.94 -7.11
C SER A 105 15.30 1.56 -6.45
N ALA A 106 15.23 1.51 -5.12
CA ALA A 106 15.13 0.27 -4.35
C ALA A 106 13.68 -0.18 -4.13
N ILE A 107 12.71 0.73 -4.24
CA ILE A 107 11.28 0.39 -4.10
C ILE A 107 10.85 -0.44 -5.30
N SER A 108 10.39 -1.67 -5.11
CA SER A 108 9.82 -2.49 -6.18
C SER A 108 8.37 -2.10 -6.48
N SER A 109 7.57 -1.89 -5.44
CA SER A 109 6.19 -1.40 -5.51
C SER A 109 5.83 -0.63 -4.24
N ALA A 110 4.90 0.30 -4.35
CA ALA A 110 4.35 1.06 -3.23
C ALA A 110 2.81 1.09 -3.30
N PRO A 111 2.14 -0.06 -3.13
CA PRO A 111 0.69 -0.12 -3.25
C PRO A 111 0.02 0.63 -2.10
N THR A 112 -1.02 1.39 -2.46
CA THR A 112 -1.84 2.16 -1.55
C THR A 112 -3.31 2.06 -1.94
N SER A 113 -4.20 2.23 -0.97
CA SER A 113 -5.63 2.40 -1.21
C SER A 113 -6.23 3.40 -0.24
N VAL A 114 -7.23 4.14 -0.71
CA VAL A 114 -8.04 5.01 0.15
C VAL A 114 -9.51 4.92 -0.28
N SER A 115 -10.41 5.09 0.68
CA SER A 115 -11.83 5.34 0.45
C SER A 115 -12.23 6.62 1.15
N PHE A 116 -12.90 7.50 0.42
CA PHE A 116 -13.36 8.79 0.91
C PHE A 116 -14.88 8.85 1.03
N ASN A 117 -15.34 9.63 2.00
CA ASN A 117 -16.70 10.16 2.06
C ASN A 117 -16.63 11.67 1.80
N TYR A 118 -17.44 12.13 0.84
CA TYR A 118 -17.48 13.52 0.39
C TYR A 118 -18.69 14.27 0.94
N VAL A 119 -18.60 15.59 0.95
CA VAL A 119 -19.71 16.49 1.30
C VAL A 119 -19.93 17.52 0.18
N GLY A 120 -21.16 18.02 0.07
CA GLY A 120 -21.55 18.99 -0.97
C GLY A 120 -21.56 20.45 -0.52
N ASN A 121 -21.39 20.73 0.77
CA ASN A 121 -21.51 22.06 1.38
C ASN A 121 -20.16 22.70 1.73
N ALA A 122 -19.06 22.26 1.12
CA ALA A 122 -17.70 22.69 1.44
C ALA A 122 -16.90 23.06 0.18
N VAL A 123 -15.82 23.82 0.38
CA VAL A 123 -14.80 24.11 -0.65
C VAL A 123 -13.53 23.40 -0.21
N TYR A 124 -13.15 22.33 -0.92
CA TYR A 124 -12.04 21.45 -0.58
C TYR A 124 -11.51 20.69 -1.80
N ASP A 125 -10.34 20.07 -1.64
CA ASP A 125 -9.98 18.86 -2.39
C ASP A 125 -9.92 17.62 -1.48
N ALA A 126 -9.95 16.46 -2.11
CA ALA A 126 -9.53 15.20 -1.52
C ALA A 126 -8.31 14.71 -2.28
N ALA A 127 -7.18 14.57 -1.60
CA ALA A 127 -5.90 14.34 -2.25
C ALA A 127 -4.99 13.41 -1.45
N TYR A 128 -4.14 12.69 -2.20
CA TYR A 128 -2.89 12.21 -1.64
C TYR A 128 -1.84 13.31 -1.66
N ASP A 129 -1.00 13.36 -0.62
CA ASP A 129 0.29 14.02 -0.61
C ASP A 129 1.39 12.97 -0.45
N ILE A 130 2.28 12.90 -1.43
CA ILE A 130 3.39 11.95 -1.48
C ILE A 130 4.69 12.75 -1.55
N TRP A 131 5.57 12.53 -0.58
CA TRP A 131 6.74 13.38 -0.38
C TRP A 131 8.03 12.69 -0.81
N LEU A 132 8.83 13.41 -1.61
CA LEU A 132 10.12 12.97 -2.12
C LEU A 132 11.24 13.93 -1.71
N ASP A 133 12.43 13.39 -1.43
CA ASP A 133 13.60 14.20 -1.07
C ASP A 133 14.92 13.56 -1.54
N PRO A 134 15.96 14.34 -1.89
CA PRO A 134 17.28 13.80 -2.20
C PRO A 134 17.93 13.02 -1.05
N THR A 135 17.50 13.28 0.19
CA THR A 135 18.02 12.63 1.40
C THR A 135 16.96 11.75 2.05
N ALA A 136 17.38 10.82 2.92
CA ALA A 136 16.47 10.01 3.73
C ALA A 136 15.84 10.85 4.87
N LYS A 137 15.08 11.88 4.48
CA LYS A 137 14.55 12.92 5.35
C LYS A 137 13.38 12.42 6.19
N LYS A 138 13.43 12.70 7.50
CA LYS A 138 12.35 12.43 8.46
C LYS A 138 11.74 13.69 9.07
N ASP A 139 12.36 14.85 8.85
CA ASP A 139 11.96 16.13 9.43
C ASP A 139 12.16 17.28 8.45
N GLY A 140 11.37 18.34 8.63
CA GLY A 140 11.34 19.52 7.78
C GLY A 140 10.66 19.29 6.43
N VAL A 141 10.67 20.35 5.62
CA VAL A 141 10.06 20.36 4.29
C VAL A 141 10.87 19.49 3.33
N ASN A 142 10.20 18.56 2.65
CA ASN A 142 10.77 17.72 1.58
C ASN A 142 10.87 18.53 0.28
N LYS A 143 11.76 18.15 -0.65
CA LYS A 143 12.01 18.94 -1.87
C LYS A 143 10.88 18.90 -2.90
N THR A 144 10.22 17.75 -3.06
CA THR A 144 9.16 17.58 -4.05
C THR A 144 7.93 16.96 -3.41
N GLU A 145 6.79 17.55 -3.71
CA GLU A 145 5.46 17.10 -3.32
C GLU A 145 4.71 16.62 -4.56
N ILE A 146 4.23 15.39 -4.49
CA ILE A 146 3.33 14.83 -5.49
C ILE A 146 1.93 14.83 -4.89
N MET A 147 1.02 15.58 -5.49
CA MET A 147 -0.39 15.54 -5.12
C MET A 147 -1.21 14.72 -6.12
N VAL A 148 -2.09 13.85 -5.64
CA VAL A 148 -3.05 13.12 -6.50
C VAL A 148 -4.46 13.48 -6.06
N TRP A 149 -5.10 14.40 -6.78
CA TRP A 149 -6.41 14.95 -6.44
C TRP A 149 -7.51 14.02 -6.96
N TYR A 150 -8.21 13.39 -6.03
CA TYR A 150 -9.31 12.45 -6.27
C TYR A 150 -10.63 13.19 -6.52
N ASN A 151 -10.82 14.32 -5.86
CA ASN A 151 -11.99 15.16 -6.00
C ASN A 151 -11.60 16.61 -5.68
N GLN A 152 -12.33 17.56 -6.27
CA GLN A 152 -12.22 18.98 -5.95
C GLN A 152 -13.59 19.63 -6.09
N THR A 153 -13.86 20.63 -5.25
CA THR A 153 -15.04 21.50 -5.39
C THR A 153 -14.59 22.91 -5.75
N SER A 154 -15.21 23.50 -6.76
CA SER A 154 -14.87 24.87 -7.19
C SER A 154 -14.91 25.89 -6.05
N PRO A 155 -14.07 26.95 -6.10
CA PRO A 155 -13.17 27.33 -7.18
C PRO A 155 -11.69 26.92 -6.96
N VAL A 156 -11.41 25.84 -6.22
CA VAL A 156 -10.02 25.45 -5.91
C VAL A 156 -9.26 24.95 -7.15
N GLN A 157 -7.96 25.18 -7.17
CA GLN A 157 -7.03 24.66 -8.18
C GLN A 157 -5.67 24.32 -7.56
N PRO A 158 -4.88 23.43 -8.18
CA PRO A 158 -3.54 23.13 -7.68
C PRO A 158 -2.57 24.31 -7.77
N VAL A 159 -1.46 24.17 -7.04
CA VAL A 159 -0.31 25.07 -7.13
C VAL A 159 0.25 25.11 -8.56
N GLY A 160 0.59 26.31 -9.03
CA GLY A 160 1.26 26.52 -10.30
C GLY A 160 0.33 26.58 -11.50
N SER A 161 0.73 25.96 -12.61
CA SER A 161 0.01 26.01 -13.89
C SER A 161 -0.14 24.64 -14.53
N ARG A 162 -1.17 24.49 -15.36
CA ARG A 162 -1.44 23.26 -16.11
C ARG A 162 -0.36 23.05 -17.17
N VAL A 163 0.26 21.87 -17.17
CA VAL A 163 1.34 21.50 -18.10
C VAL A 163 0.97 20.35 -19.05
N GLY A 164 -0.28 19.87 -18.99
CA GLY A 164 -0.81 18.90 -19.94
C GLY A 164 -1.63 17.81 -19.26
N THR A 165 -1.56 16.61 -19.83
CA THR A 165 -2.22 15.41 -19.28
C THR A 165 -1.22 14.26 -19.14
N ALA A 166 -1.55 13.26 -18.32
CA ALA A 166 -0.78 12.03 -18.18
C ALA A 166 -1.71 10.84 -17.95
N ASN A 167 -1.31 9.65 -18.43
CA ASN A 167 -1.97 8.39 -18.09
C ASN A 167 -1.11 7.65 -17.06
N VAL A 168 -1.53 7.69 -15.80
CA VAL A 168 -0.78 7.11 -14.67
C VAL A 168 -1.66 6.13 -13.93
N ALA A 169 -1.13 4.92 -13.69
CA ALA A 169 -1.83 3.81 -13.04
C ALA A 169 -3.22 3.50 -13.67
N GLY A 170 -3.33 3.63 -14.99
CA GLY A 170 -4.57 3.31 -15.72
C GLY A 170 -5.66 4.38 -15.67
N ARG A 171 -5.35 5.60 -15.20
CA ARG A 171 -6.25 6.75 -15.23
C ARG A 171 -5.63 7.94 -15.95
N SER A 172 -6.47 8.75 -16.59
CA SER A 172 -6.06 10.02 -17.19
C SER A 172 -6.15 11.14 -16.16
N TRP A 173 -5.14 11.99 -16.14
CA TRP A 173 -4.97 13.10 -15.19
C TRP A 173 -4.69 14.38 -15.95
N THR A 174 -5.24 15.49 -15.48
CA THR A 174 -4.68 16.81 -15.81
C THR A 174 -3.49 17.07 -14.90
N VAL A 175 -2.34 17.42 -15.47
CA VAL A 175 -1.10 17.62 -14.71
C VAL A 175 -0.82 19.11 -14.52
N TRP A 176 -0.51 19.48 -13.29
CA TRP A 176 -0.07 20.81 -12.88
C TRP A 176 1.32 20.73 -12.27
N THR A 177 2.12 21.77 -12.45
CA THR A 177 3.42 21.90 -11.76
C THR A 177 3.61 23.33 -11.30
N GLY A 178 4.25 23.49 -10.15
CA GLY A 178 4.61 24.78 -9.60
C GLY A 178 5.54 24.66 -8.39
N ASN A 179 5.66 25.75 -7.65
CA ASN A 179 6.39 25.80 -6.40
C ASN A 179 5.58 26.64 -5.41
N ASN A 180 5.42 26.16 -4.18
CA ASN A 180 4.61 26.83 -3.14
C ASN A 180 5.40 27.86 -2.32
N GLY A 181 6.62 28.19 -2.74
CA GLY A 181 7.59 29.02 -2.02
C GLY A 181 8.59 28.22 -1.18
N SER A 182 8.32 26.94 -0.89
CA SER A 182 9.17 26.07 -0.08
C SER A 182 9.65 24.82 -0.82
N ASN A 183 8.76 24.18 -1.58
CA ASN A 183 9.02 22.95 -2.33
C ASN A 183 8.36 22.98 -3.72
N ASP A 184 8.88 22.13 -4.59
CA ASP A 184 8.24 21.88 -5.89
C ASP A 184 6.99 21.03 -5.68
N VAL A 185 5.95 21.30 -6.47
CA VAL A 185 4.66 20.61 -6.42
C VAL A 185 4.32 20.12 -7.81
N ILE A 186 3.97 18.85 -7.93
CA ILE A 186 3.33 18.27 -9.11
C ILE A 186 1.99 17.66 -8.72
N SER A 187 0.92 18.10 -9.35
CA SER A 187 -0.44 17.66 -9.04
C SER A 187 -1.08 16.94 -10.22
N PHE A 188 -1.69 15.79 -9.93
CA PHE A 188 -2.44 14.97 -10.87
C PHE A 188 -3.92 15.08 -10.52
N VAL A 189 -4.68 15.80 -11.35
CA VAL A 189 -6.09 16.11 -11.09
C VAL A 189 -7.01 15.21 -11.89
N ALA A 190 -7.86 14.45 -11.18
CA ALA A 190 -8.86 13.59 -11.79
C ALA A 190 -9.91 14.42 -12.56
N PRO A 191 -10.41 13.93 -13.70
CA PRO A 191 -11.46 14.63 -14.46
C PRO A 191 -12.83 14.59 -13.76
N SER A 192 -13.02 13.70 -12.79
CA SER A 192 -14.23 13.55 -11.98
C SER A 192 -13.90 12.87 -10.65
N ALA A 193 -14.82 13.01 -9.67
CA ALA A 193 -14.63 12.49 -8.32
C ALA A 193 -14.38 10.97 -8.29
N ILE A 194 -13.33 10.55 -7.57
CA ILE A 194 -12.98 9.16 -7.32
C ILE A 194 -13.31 8.83 -5.86
N GLY A 195 -14.32 8.01 -5.58
CA GLY A 195 -14.70 7.69 -4.19
C GLY A 195 -13.72 6.74 -3.48
N SER A 196 -13.21 5.74 -4.20
CA SER A 196 -12.23 4.77 -3.69
C SER A 196 -11.39 4.23 -4.83
N TRP A 197 -10.11 3.99 -4.56
CA TRP A 197 -9.20 3.43 -5.54
C TRP A 197 -7.97 2.80 -4.87
N ASN A 198 -7.38 1.81 -5.55
CA ASN A 198 -6.08 1.24 -5.22
C ASN A 198 -5.13 1.46 -6.39
N PHE A 199 -3.88 1.80 -6.10
CA PHE A 199 -2.86 2.05 -7.10
C PHE A 199 -1.47 1.88 -6.51
N ASP A 200 -0.46 1.88 -7.37
CA ASP A 200 0.95 1.90 -6.96
C ASP A 200 1.50 3.33 -7.01
N VAL A 201 1.91 3.86 -5.85
CA VAL A 201 2.51 5.19 -5.71
C VAL A 201 3.76 5.33 -6.61
N LYS A 202 4.48 4.23 -6.87
CA LYS A 202 5.65 4.25 -7.73
C LYS A 202 5.33 4.73 -9.15
N ALA A 203 4.10 4.52 -9.65
CA ALA A 203 3.70 5.03 -10.96
C ALA A 203 3.75 6.56 -11.02
N PHE A 204 3.31 7.24 -9.96
CA PHE A 204 3.35 8.70 -9.86
C PHE A 204 4.77 9.21 -9.58
N ALA A 205 5.56 8.49 -8.77
CA ALA A 205 6.98 8.83 -8.58
C ALA A 205 7.77 8.73 -9.90
N ASN A 206 7.54 7.69 -10.71
CA ASN A 206 8.17 7.52 -12.02
C ASN A 206 7.78 8.65 -13.00
N GLU A 207 6.52 9.05 -13.01
CA GLU A 207 6.06 10.17 -13.83
C GLU A 207 6.64 11.52 -13.34
N THR A 208 6.89 11.65 -12.04
CA THR A 208 7.57 12.82 -11.47
C THR A 208 9.05 12.86 -11.88
N ILE A 209 9.72 11.70 -11.89
CA ILE A 209 11.10 11.55 -12.38
C ILE A 209 11.18 11.85 -13.89
N SER A 210 10.25 11.35 -14.70
CA SER A 210 10.24 11.58 -16.15
C SER A 210 10.10 13.07 -16.51
N ARG A 211 9.51 13.85 -15.59
CA ARG A 211 9.34 15.31 -15.69
C ARG A 211 10.48 16.11 -15.04
N GLY A 212 11.52 15.45 -14.53
CA GLY A 212 12.70 16.09 -13.96
C GLY A 212 12.52 16.69 -12.56
N LEU A 213 11.43 16.37 -11.86
CA LEU A 213 11.11 16.89 -10.52
C LEU A 213 11.58 15.97 -9.38
N ALA A 214 12.20 14.84 -9.71
CA ALA A 214 12.84 13.91 -8.80
C ALA A 214 13.87 13.06 -9.54
N GLN A 215 14.65 12.25 -8.83
CA GLN A 215 15.57 11.27 -9.42
C GLN A 215 15.37 9.89 -8.79
N ASN A 216 15.73 8.82 -9.50
CA ASN A 216 15.70 7.46 -8.95
C ASN A 216 16.52 7.30 -7.66
N SER A 217 17.56 8.14 -7.47
CA SER A 217 18.40 8.15 -6.27
C SER A 217 17.76 8.83 -5.06
N TRP A 218 16.63 9.53 -5.23
CA TRP A 218 15.91 10.21 -4.15
C TRP A 218 15.11 9.21 -3.33
N TYR A 219 14.57 9.69 -2.21
CA TYR A 219 13.82 8.91 -1.25
C TYR A 219 12.35 9.30 -1.28
N LEU A 220 11.48 8.29 -1.25
CA LEU A 220 10.11 8.44 -0.80
C LEU A 220 10.13 8.55 0.73
N THR A 221 9.50 9.57 1.30
CA THR A 221 9.55 9.81 2.76
C THR A 221 8.21 9.58 3.44
N SER A 222 7.09 9.90 2.78
CA SER A 222 5.74 9.57 3.25
C SER A 222 4.71 9.46 2.12
N ILE A 223 3.66 8.68 2.38
CA ILE A 223 2.44 8.57 1.57
C ILE A 223 1.28 8.96 2.47
N GLN A 224 0.60 10.05 2.15
CA GLN A 224 -0.48 10.63 2.94
C GLN A 224 -1.76 10.72 2.10
N ALA A 225 -2.92 10.57 2.72
CA ALA A 225 -4.21 10.79 2.08
C ALA A 225 -5.16 11.53 3.03
N GLY A 226 -5.84 12.54 2.51
CA GLY A 226 -6.65 13.44 3.32
C GLY A 226 -7.42 14.45 2.49
N PHE A 227 -7.67 15.61 3.10
CA PHE A 227 -8.43 16.69 2.49
C PHE A 227 -7.74 18.02 2.72
N GLU A 228 -7.72 18.90 1.73
CA GLU A 228 -7.39 20.30 1.89
C GLU A 228 -8.68 21.14 1.90
N PRO A 229 -9.25 21.52 3.06
CA PRO A 229 -10.43 22.38 3.11
C PRO A 229 -10.07 23.88 3.10
N TRP A 230 -10.67 24.63 2.18
CA TRP A 230 -10.68 26.10 2.19
C TRP A 230 -11.90 26.65 2.93
N GLN A 231 -13.07 26.04 2.80
CA GLN A 231 -14.31 26.48 3.45
C GLN A 231 -15.10 25.28 3.96
N ASN A 232 -15.63 25.38 5.19
CA ASN A 232 -16.30 24.28 5.89
C ASN A 232 -15.40 23.02 5.93
N GLY A 233 -15.99 21.82 5.78
CA GLY A 233 -15.26 20.54 5.73
C GLY A 233 -15.77 19.47 6.71
N ALA A 234 -16.63 19.84 7.66
CA ALA A 234 -17.25 18.87 8.56
C ALA A 234 -18.07 17.83 7.76
N GLY A 235 -17.92 16.56 8.11
CA GLY A 235 -18.53 15.40 7.44
C GLY A 235 -17.61 14.68 6.44
N LEU A 236 -16.54 15.33 5.96
CA LEU A 236 -15.50 14.69 5.15
C LEU A 236 -14.86 13.54 5.94
N ALA A 237 -14.63 12.39 5.30
CA ALA A 237 -13.99 11.27 5.99
C ALA A 237 -13.08 10.45 5.08
N VAL A 238 -11.95 10.02 5.62
CA VAL A 238 -11.24 8.84 5.10
C VAL A 238 -11.83 7.64 5.83
N THR A 239 -12.57 6.79 5.13
CA THR A 239 -13.24 5.64 5.74
C THR A 239 -12.31 4.42 5.85
N SER A 240 -11.35 4.31 4.94
CA SER A 240 -10.29 3.30 4.99
C SER A 240 -9.03 3.82 4.31
N PHE A 241 -7.87 3.46 4.85
CA PHE A 241 -6.57 3.68 4.22
C PHE A 241 -5.69 2.44 4.36
N SER A 242 -4.94 2.12 3.31
CA SER A 242 -3.84 1.19 3.38
C SER A 242 -2.67 1.71 2.56
N SER A 243 -1.47 1.47 3.06
CA SER A 243 -0.23 1.73 2.34
C SER A 243 0.86 0.76 2.78
N SER A 244 1.72 0.39 1.84
CA SER A 244 2.95 -0.34 2.07
C SER A 244 3.97 0.04 1.01
N VAL A 245 5.24 -0.10 1.36
CA VAL A 245 6.35 0.10 0.42
C VAL A 245 7.17 -1.17 0.44
N ASN A 246 7.35 -1.78 -0.71
CA ASN A 246 8.09 -3.02 -0.87
C ASN A 246 9.45 -2.67 -1.45
N ILE A 247 10.53 -3.08 -0.78
CA ILE A 247 11.89 -2.88 -1.26
C ILE A 247 12.29 -4.15 -2.03
N GLY A 248 12.62 -3.99 -3.31
CA GLY A 248 13.28 -5.03 -4.08
C GLY A 248 14.74 -5.09 -3.66
N GLY A 249 15.29 -6.29 -3.44
CA GLY A 249 16.70 -6.47 -3.08
C GLY A 249 17.64 -5.97 -4.18
N GLY A 250 17.88 -4.66 -4.19
CA GLY A 250 18.95 -4.00 -4.93
C GLY A 250 20.17 -3.88 -4.03
N SER A 251 21.23 -4.57 -4.41
CA SER A 251 22.57 -4.44 -3.83
C SER A 251 22.95 -2.96 -3.67
N THR A 252 23.07 -2.50 -2.43
CA THR A 252 23.85 -1.31 -2.13
C THR A 252 25.30 -1.64 -2.41
N THR A 253 25.77 -1.35 -3.61
CA THR A 253 27.21 -1.22 -3.84
C THR A 253 27.66 0.06 -3.14
N GLY A 254 27.93 -0.06 -1.85
CA GLY A 254 28.79 0.89 -1.14
C GLY A 254 30.16 0.85 -1.79
N GLY A 255 30.56 1.96 -2.40
CA GLY A 255 31.85 2.12 -3.05
C GLY A 255 32.38 3.52 -2.79
N SER A 256 32.96 3.70 -1.61
CA SER A 256 33.89 4.79 -1.32
C SER A 256 35.13 4.61 -2.19
N THR A 257 35.51 5.61 -2.99
CA THR A 257 36.90 5.76 -3.46
C THR A 257 37.31 7.23 -3.46
N THR A 258 38.25 7.51 -2.56
CA THR A 258 39.22 8.61 -2.58
C THR A 258 40.09 8.51 -3.84
N GLY A 259 40.64 9.65 -4.29
CA GLY A 259 41.17 9.87 -5.63
C GLY A 259 42.47 9.18 -6.02
N GLY A 260 42.89 9.44 -7.26
CA GLY A 260 44.18 9.01 -7.80
C GLY A 260 44.28 9.21 -9.31
N SER A 261 45.16 10.12 -9.73
CA SER A 261 45.44 10.55 -11.09
C SER A 261 46.34 9.58 -11.88
N THR A 262 46.42 9.82 -13.20
CA THR A 262 47.47 9.49 -14.21
C THR A 262 47.34 8.26 -15.13
N THR A 263 47.13 8.59 -16.42
CA THR A 263 47.92 8.23 -17.63
C THR A 263 47.98 6.79 -18.17
N GLY A 264 47.33 6.59 -19.33
CA GLY A 264 47.91 6.06 -20.58
C GLY A 264 48.42 4.62 -20.65
N GLY A 265 47.81 3.82 -21.53
CA GLY A 265 48.39 2.55 -21.99
C GLY A 265 47.47 1.76 -22.93
N SER A 266 47.71 1.89 -24.23
CA SER A 266 47.12 1.07 -25.31
C SER A 266 47.96 -0.19 -25.49
N THR A 267 47.33 -1.38 -25.59
CA THR A 267 47.75 -2.51 -26.44
C THR A 267 46.68 -3.62 -26.49
N THR A 268 46.12 -3.81 -27.69
CA THR A 268 45.92 -5.05 -28.47
C THR A 268 45.71 -6.41 -27.78
N GLY A 269 44.52 -6.98 -28.00
CA GLY A 269 44.29 -8.31 -28.61
C GLY A 269 44.57 -9.58 -27.79
N GLY A 270 43.51 -10.31 -27.45
CA GLY A 270 43.56 -11.71 -27.01
C GLY A 270 42.20 -12.41 -27.13
N THR A 271 42.06 -13.27 -28.13
CA THR A 271 40.93 -14.20 -28.34
C THR A 271 41.21 -15.54 -27.65
N THR A 272 40.16 -16.22 -27.17
CA THR A 272 39.99 -17.64 -26.70
C THR A 272 39.29 -17.65 -25.33
N THR A 273 38.41 -18.57 -24.92
CA THR A 273 37.60 -19.66 -25.50
C THR A 273 36.55 -19.96 -24.41
N GLY A 274 35.36 -20.42 -24.81
CA GLY A 274 34.24 -20.70 -23.89
C GLY A 274 34.58 -21.63 -22.72
N GLY A 275 34.12 -21.25 -21.53
CA GLY A 275 34.07 -22.06 -20.33
C GLY A 275 32.62 -22.32 -19.95
N SER A 276 32.10 -23.47 -20.36
CA SER A 276 30.88 -24.07 -19.83
C SER A 276 31.13 -24.48 -18.38
N THR A 277 30.30 -24.03 -17.44
CA THR A 277 30.20 -24.63 -16.11
C THR A 277 28.82 -25.26 -15.96
N THR A 278 28.89 -26.55 -15.70
CA THR A 278 27.83 -27.53 -15.52
C THR A 278 27.07 -27.33 -14.21
N GLY A 279 25.74 -27.31 -14.34
CA GLY A 279 24.72 -27.85 -13.42
C GLY A 279 25.01 -27.90 -11.92
N GLY A 280 24.35 -26.99 -11.19
CA GLY A 280 23.83 -27.28 -9.85
C GLY A 280 22.40 -27.81 -9.98
N THR A 281 22.15 -28.99 -9.41
CA THR A 281 20.87 -29.73 -9.44
C THR A 281 19.76 -28.97 -8.73
N GLY A 282 18.65 -28.80 -9.44
CA GLY A 282 17.55 -27.91 -9.09
C GLY A 282 16.55 -28.44 -8.08
N SER A 283 16.06 -27.50 -7.28
CA SER A 283 14.74 -27.46 -6.62
C SER A 283 14.51 -26.02 -6.16
N PRO A 284 13.27 -25.53 -6.21
CA PRO A 284 12.54 -25.24 -7.42
C PRO A 284 12.66 -23.77 -7.87
N SER A 285 12.25 -23.51 -9.12
CA SER A 285 12.16 -22.16 -9.68
C SER A 285 10.90 -21.39 -9.22
N CYS A 286 10.55 -21.52 -7.94
CA CYS A 286 9.65 -20.59 -7.27
C CYS A 286 9.76 -20.61 -5.75
N LYS A 287 9.42 -19.48 -5.13
CA LYS A 287 9.24 -19.34 -3.68
C LYS A 287 7.85 -18.79 -3.42
N VAL A 288 7.12 -19.39 -2.49
CA VAL A 288 5.79 -18.93 -2.09
C VAL A 288 5.81 -18.38 -0.68
N THR A 289 5.15 -17.25 -0.47
CA THR A 289 4.89 -16.69 0.86
C THR A 289 3.39 -16.60 1.07
N VAL A 290 2.93 -17.13 2.19
CA VAL A 290 1.53 -17.07 2.63
C VAL A 290 1.43 -16.11 3.79
N THR A 291 0.62 -15.07 3.62
CA THR A 291 0.31 -14.11 4.70
C THR A 291 -1.17 -14.23 5.05
N PRO A 292 -1.52 -14.96 6.12
CA PRO A 292 -2.89 -15.14 6.53
C PRO A 292 -3.33 -14.03 7.48
N GLN A 293 -4.62 -13.70 7.43
CA GLN A 293 -5.32 -12.96 8.48
C GLN A 293 -6.54 -13.79 8.86
N THR A 294 -6.57 -14.31 10.08
CA THR A 294 -7.66 -15.17 10.56
C THR A 294 -8.58 -14.43 11.50
N TRP A 295 -9.84 -14.87 11.53
CA TRP A 295 -10.85 -14.53 12.54
C TRP A 295 -11.64 -15.80 12.87
N ALA A 296 -12.60 -15.73 13.79
CA ALA A 296 -13.41 -16.89 14.16
C ALA A 296 -14.18 -17.42 12.94
N GLY A 297 -13.87 -18.66 12.52
CA GLY A 297 -14.55 -19.34 11.41
C GLY A 297 -14.18 -18.86 10.01
N GLY A 298 -13.26 -17.90 9.86
CA GLY A 298 -12.87 -17.38 8.55
C GLY A 298 -11.48 -16.78 8.49
N TYR A 299 -10.95 -16.62 7.28
CA TYR A 299 -9.62 -16.08 7.05
C TYR A 299 -9.51 -15.45 5.67
N THR A 300 -8.53 -14.57 5.50
CA THR A 300 -7.95 -14.25 4.20
C THR A 300 -6.55 -14.81 4.13
N ALA A 301 -6.12 -15.22 2.93
CA ALA A 301 -4.76 -15.61 2.63
C ALA A 301 -4.27 -14.84 1.41
N ASN A 302 -3.22 -14.03 1.58
CA ASN A 302 -2.48 -13.46 0.46
C ASN A 302 -1.32 -14.39 0.14
N ILE A 303 -1.25 -14.82 -1.12
CA ILE A 303 -0.22 -15.70 -1.67
C ILE A 303 0.64 -14.89 -2.61
N THR A 304 1.93 -14.79 -2.30
CA THR A 304 2.94 -14.21 -3.20
C THR A 304 3.78 -15.33 -3.77
N VAL A 305 3.85 -15.41 -5.09
CA VAL A 305 4.65 -16.39 -5.83
C VAL A 305 5.79 -15.66 -6.51
N ALA A 306 7.01 -15.92 -6.06
CA ALA A 306 8.23 -15.47 -6.70
C ALA A 306 8.70 -16.52 -7.71
N ASN A 307 9.01 -16.10 -8.94
CA ASN A 307 9.68 -16.92 -9.92
C ASN A 307 11.20 -16.76 -9.72
N THR A 308 11.82 -17.74 -9.06
CA THR A 308 13.27 -17.77 -8.82
C THR A 308 14.05 -18.38 -9.98
N GLY A 309 13.37 -18.76 -11.07
CA GLY A 309 13.98 -19.32 -12.27
C GLY A 309 14.55 -18.26 -13.22
N PRO A 310 15.37 -18.69 -14.20
CA PRO A 310 16.01 -17.80 -15.16
C PRO A 310 15.09 -17.36 -16.31
N THR A 311 13.88 -17.94 -16.44
CA THR A 311 12.92 -17.64 -17.50
C THR A 311 11.60 -17.14 -16.92
N ALA A 312 10.89 -16.30 -17.67
CA ALA A 312 9.57 -15.83 -17.26
C ALA A 312 8.53 -16.98 -17.26
N ALA A 313 7.70 -17.04 -16.22
CA ALA A 313 6.53 -17.92 -16.16
C ALA A 313 5.34 -17.20 -16.80
N ASN A 314 4.95 -17.62 -18.00
CA ASN A 314 3.77 -17.13 -18.70
C ASN A 314 2.58 -18.04 -18.44
N GLY A 315 1.39 -17.47 -18.26
CA GLY A 315 0.15 -18.20 -17.97
C GLY A 315 0.25 -19.01 -16.67
N TRP A 316 0.67 -18.36 -15.58
CA TRP A 316 0.98 -19.09 -14.34
C TRP A 316 -0.25 -19.78 -13.72
N LYS A 317 0.00 -20.98 -13.20
CA LYS A 317 -0.90 -21.78 -12.38
C LYS A 317 -0.20 -22.16 -11.09
N VAL A 318 -0.79 -21.83 -9.96
CA VAL A 318 -0.26 -22.10 -8.63
C VAL A 318 -1.11 -23.18 -7.98
N GLY A 319 -0.58 -24.39 -7.86
CA GLY A 319 -1.24 -25.50 -7.16
C GLY A 319 -0.88 -25.49 -5.68
N PHE A 320 -1.83 -25.76 -4.79
CA PHE A 320 -1.62 -25.90 -3.34
C PHE A 320 -2.74 -26.72 -2.70
N THR A 321 -2.50 -27.25 -1.50
CA THR A 321 -3.51 -28.01 -0.75
C THR A 321 -4.02 -27.19 0.42
N LEU A 322 -5.34 -27.05 0.51
CA LEU A 322 -6.00 -26.54 1.71
C LEU A 322 -6.13 -27.67 2.76
N PRO A 323 -5.79 -27.39 4.03
CA PRO A 323 -6.07 -28.29 5.14
C PRO A 323 -7.54 -28.70 5.22
N SER A 324 -7.80 -29.92 5.72
CA SER A 324 -9.15 -30.42 5.95
C SER A 324 -9.96 -29.47 6.83
N GLY A 325 -11.21 -29.23 6.47
CA GLY A 325 -12.07 -28.29 7.19
C GLY A 325 -11.96 -26.84 6.72
N GLN A 326 -11.10 -26.52 5.75
CA GLN A 326 -11.04 -25.19 5.12
C GLN A 326 -11.68 -25.17 3.73
N SER A 327 -12.38 -24.08 3.39
CA SER A 327 -12.95 -23.85 2.05
C SER A 327 -12.79 -22.39 1.64
N ILE A 328 -12.51 -22.14 0.36
CA ILE A 328 -12.47 -20.81 -0.25
C ILE A 328 -13.88 -20.34 -0.58
N THR A 329 -14.20 -19.09 -0.27
CA THR A 329 -15.49 -18.44 -0.57
C THR A 329 -15.39 -17.38 -1.66
N SER A 330 -14.25 -16.69 -1.76
CA SER A 330 -14.00 -15.70 -2.81
C SER A 330 -12.49 -15.52 -3.03
N ALA A 331 -12.09 -15.03 -4.21
CA ALA A 331 -10.70 -14.77 -4.54
C ALA A 331 -10.53 -13.49 -5.36
N TRP A 332 -9.33 -12.94 -5.33
CA TRP A 332 -8.92 -11.77 -6.11
C TRP A 332 -7.56 -12.02 -6.75
N ASN A 333 -7.31 -11.34 -7.89
CA ASN A 333 -6.08 -11.46 -8.68
C ASN A 333 -5.76 -12.87 -9.21
N ALA A 334 -6.67 -13.83 -9.07
CA ALA A 334 -6.62 -15.17 -9.65
C ALA A 334 -8.04 -15.74 -9.77
N THR A 335 -8.24 -16.68 -10.69
CA THR A 335 -9.34 -17.64 -10.59
C THR A 335 -8.88 -18.83 -9.75
N VAL A 336 -9.70 -19.30 -8.82
CA VAL A 336 -9.35 -20.42 -7.92
C VAL A 336 -10.37 -21.55 -8.06
N SER A 337 -9.88 -22.78 -8.19
CA SER A 337 -10.74 -23.96 -8.25
C SER A 337 -9.97 -25.24 -7.94
N PRO A 338 -10.60 -26.26 -7.32
CA PRO A 338 -11.87 -26.21 -6.56
C PRO A 338 -11.76 -25.34 -5.30
N SER A 339 -12.84 -25.22 -4.51
CA SER A 339 -12.84 -24.42 -3.28
C SER A 339 -12.22 -25.10 -2.06
N SER A 340 -11.90 -26.39 -2.11
CA SER A 340 -11.29 -27.15 -1.00
C SER A 340 -10.41 -28.28 -1.50
N GLY A 341 -9.58 -28.88 -0.63
CA GLY A 341 -8.65 -29.94 -1.00
C GLY A 341 -7.47 -29.42 -1.84
N SER A 342 -7.15 -30.09 -2.95
CA SER A 342 -6.10 -29.64 -3.89
C SER A 342 -6.65 -28.54 -4.80
N VAL A 343 -6.21 -27.31 -4.57
CA VAL A 343 -6.66 -26.07 -5.24
C VAL A 343 -5.63 -25.61 -6.27
N THR A 344 -6.10 -25.08 -7.40
CA THR A 344 -5.26 -24.35 -8.36
C THR A 344 -5.74 -22.90 -8.48
N ALA A 345 -4.83 -21.95 -8.30
CA ALA A 345 -5.02 -20.55 -8.65
C ALA A 345 -4.41 -20.27 -10.04
N SER A 346 -5.17 -19.68 -10.95
CA SER A 346 -4.71 -19.32 -12.30
C SER A 346 -4.71 -17.82 -12.49
N ASN A 347 -3.74 -17.33 -13.29
CA ASN A 347 -3.63 -15.92 -13.64
C ASN A 347 -4.90 -15.37 -14.33
N LEU A 348 -5.09 -14.07 -14.22
CA LEU A 348 -5.97 -13.28 -15.07
C LEU A 348 -5.19 -12.71 -16.26
N SER A 349 -5.89 -12.14 -17.24
CA SER A 349 -5.25 -11.63 -18.47
C SER A 349 -4.19 -10.57 -18.20
N TYR A 350 -4.43 -9.68 -17.22
CA TYR A 350 -3.55 -8.56 -16.91
C TYR A 350 -2.31 -8.92 -16.09
N ASN A 351 -2.26 -10.11 -15.47
CA ASN A 351 -1.15 -10.54 -14.63
C ASN A 351 -0.56 -11.88 -15.07
N ALA A 352 -0.71 -12.22 -16.36
CA ALA A 352 -0.35 -13.53 -16.89
C ALA A 352 1.14 -13.89 -16.81
N GLN A 353 2.03 -12.91 -16.63
CA GLN A 353 3.47 -13.12 -16.66
C GLN A 353 4.09 -12.87 -15.28
N ILE A 354 4.91 -13.81 -14.82
CA ILE A 354 5.87 -13.62 -13.73
C ILE A 354 7.27 -13.63 -14.36
N PRO A 355 7.92 -12.47 -14.56
CA PRO A 355 9.28 -12.42 -15.11
C PRO A 355 10.27 -13.29 -14.33
N ALA A 356 11.41 -13.63 -14.93
CA ALA A 356 12.52 -14.23 -14.20
C ALA A 356 12.94 -13.31 -13.04
N GLY A 357 13.05 -13.85 -11.82
CA GLY A 357 13.25 -13.06 -10.60
C GLY A 357 12.06 -12.19 -10.17
N GLY A 358 10.95 -12.23 -10.91
CA GLY A 358 9.74 -11.46 -10.64
C GLY A 358 8.81 -12.16 -9.66
N THR A 359 7.75 -11.46 -9.27
CA THR A 359 6.72 -11.98 -8.36
C THR A 359 5.33 -11.67 -8.87
N GLN A 360 4.37 -12.54 -8.57
CA GLN A 360 2.95 -12.21 -8.67
C GLN A 360 2.21 -12.61 -7.41
N SER A 361 1.20 -11.82 -7.03
CA SER A 361 0.37 -12.11 -5.87
C SER A 361 -1.09 -12.28 -6.24
N PHE A 362 -1.74 -13.18 -5.51
CA PHE A 362 -3.18 -13.34 -5.49
C PHE A 362 -3.64 -13.58 -4.06
N GLY A 363 -4.94 -13.53 -3.81
CA GLY A 363 -5.45 -13.87 -2.50
C GLY A 363 -6.86 -14.41 -2.53
N PHE A 364 -7.27 -14.95 -1.40
CA PHE A 364 -8.61 -15.49 -1.25
C PHE A 364 -9.10 -15.37 0.19
N GLN A 365 -10.42 -15.26 0.32
CA GLN A 365 -11.13 -15.42 1.58
C GLN A 365 -11.66 -16.84 1.67
N GLY A 366 -11.59 -17.43 2.86
CA GLY A 366 -12.16 -18.73 3.14
C GLY A 366 -12.75 -18.86 4.54
N THR A 367 -13.39 -19.99 4.77
CA THR A 367 -13.87 -20.44 6.06
C THR A 367 -13.03 -21.61 6.55
N TYR A 368 -12.97 -21.81 7.87
CA TYR A 368 -12.36 -23.01 8.47
C TYR A 368 -13.18 -23.49 9.68
N SER A 369 -13.15 -24.79 9.94
CA SER A 369 -13.61 -25.38 11.20
C SER A 369 -12.43 -25.87 12.04
N GLY A 370 -12.52 -25.75 13.36
CA GLY A 370 -11.43 -26.13 14.27
C GLY A 370 -10.29 -25.10 14.27
N THR A 371 -9.05 -25.55 14.07
CA THR A 371 -7.85 -24.71 14.09
C THR A 371 -7.41 -24.38 12.67
N TYR A 372 -7.20 -23.10 12.38
CA TYR A 372 -6.66 -22.67 11.09
C TYR A 372 -5.24 -23.21 10.87
N ALA A 373 -4.97 -23.68 9.65
CA ALA A 373 -3.63 -24.01 9.17
C ALA A 373 -3.39 -23.39 7.79
N GLN A 374 -2.14 -23.00 7.53
CA GLN A 374 -1.77 -22.44 6.23
C GLN A 374 -1.87 -23.50 5.12
N PRO A 375 -2.21 -23.10 3.88
CA PRO A 375 -2.07 -23.99 2.72
C PRO A 375 -0.62 -24.42 2.53
N ALA A 376 -0.42 -25.61 1.98
CA ALA A 376 0.92 -26.20 1.80
C ALA A 376 1.04 -26.88 0.42
N GLY A 377 2.24 -27.38 0.11
CA GLY A 377 2.49 -28.12 -1.13
C GLY A 377 2.40 -27.26 -2.39
N PHE A 378 2.93 -26.03 -2.32
CA PHE A 378 2.84 -25.10 -3.43
C PHE A 378 3.61 -25.60 -4.66
N THR A 379 3.06 -25.32 -5.84
CA THR A 379 3.71 -25.52 -7.14
C THR A 379 3.47 -24.30 -8.03
N LEU A 380 4.40 -23.98 -8.93
CA LEU A 380 4.22 -23.05 -10.04
C LEU A 380 4.34 -23.83 -11.35
N ASN A 381 3.27 -23.87 -12.14
CA ASN A 381 3.18 -24.63 -13.39
C ASN A 381 3.63 -26.10 -13.24
N GLY A 382 3.28 -26.73 -12.11
CA GLY A 382 3.61 -28.13 -11.80
C GLY A 382 5.01 -28.36 -11.20
N THR A 383 5.86 -27.33 -11.13
CA THR A 383 7.13 -27.39 -10.40
C THR A 383 6.87 -27.03 -8.93
N SER A 384 7.32 -27.83 -7.96
CA SER A 384 7.21 -27.50 -6.51
C SER A 384 7.69 -26.08 -6.22
N CYS A 385 7.26 -25.43 -5.15
CA CYS A 385 7.85 -24.16 -4.69
C CYS A 385 8.44 -24.34 -3.29
N SER A 386 9.43 -23.51 -2.97
CA SER A 386 9.96 -23.37 -1.60
C SER A 386 9.08 -22.49 -0.73
#